data_AF-G0EH57-F1
#
_entry.id   AF-G0EH57-F1
#
_cell.length_a   1.000
_cell.length_b   1.000
_cell.length_c   1.000
_cell.angle_alpha   90.00
_cell.angle_beta   90.00
_cell.angle_gamma   90.00
#
_symmetry.space_group_name_H-M   'P 1'
#
loop_
_entity.id
_entity.type
_entity.pdbx_description
1 polymer ?
#
loop_
_entity_poly.entity_id
_entity_poly.type
_entity_poly.pdbx_seq_one_letter_code
_entity_poly.pdbx_strand_id
1 'polypeptide(L)'
;MKYRFMDIAACPMCRHFPLELYVIETREYPEREEQIKKLLEQYEPPLCELYCYRLQQPIGQSIEQAKEEIREKNLCLECLKVEVVTGVIYCPNCGRWYPIIDEIPRMLPDELRKKGEDLRFLRKYADRLPEKIVKGGKPWNLSESGEEE
;
A
#
# COMPACT_ATOMS: atom_id res chain seq x y z
N MET A 1 -2.14 -7.47 -3.37
CA MET A 1 -1.94 -6.15 -3.95
C MET A 1 -0.47 -5.93 -4.25
N LYS A 2 -0.12 -5.67 -5.53
CA LYS A 2 1.25 -5.33 -5.95
C LYS A 2 1.68 -3.96 -5.43
N TYR A 3 2.90 -3.80 -4.94
CA TYR A 3 3.44 -2.50 -4.52
C TYR A 3 3.37 -1.44 -5.64
N ARG A 4 3.57 -1.83 -6.90
CA ARG A 4 3.49 -0.91 -8.05
C ARG A 4 2.10 -0.27 -8.21
N PHE A 5 1.02 -0.90 -7.74
CA PHE A 5 -0.31 -0.28 -7.75
C PHE A 5 -0.32 1.03 -6.96
N MET A 6 0.47 1.11 -5.89
CA MET A 6 0.50 2.29 -5.04
C MET A 6 1.11 3.52 -5.72
N ASP A 7 1.98 3.32 -6.71
CA ASP A 7 2.59 4.39 -7.51
C ASP A 7 1.58 5.09 -8.44
N ILE A 8 0.47 4.42 -8.76
CA ILE A 8 -0.61 4.96 -9.60
C ILE A 8 -1.87 5.32 -8.81
N ALA A 9 -1.96 4.93 -7.53
CA ALA A 9 -3.14 5.13 -6.71
C ALA A 9 -3.05 6.43 -5.90
N ALA A 10 -4.06 7.29 -6.05
CA ALA A 10 -4.27 8.48 -5.23
C ALA A 10 -5.47 8.29 -4.30
N CYS A 11 -5.55 9.09 -3.24
CA CYS A 11 -6.72 9.07 -2.35
C CYS A 11 -8.01 9.40 -3.13
N PRO A 12 -9.04 8.53 -3.13
CA PRO A 12 -10.28 8.79 -3.87
C PRO A 12 -11.03 10.02 -3.36
N MET A 13 -10.80 10.43 -2.11
CA MET A 13 -11.54 11.51 -1.45
C MET A 13 -10.91 12.90 -1.66
N CYS A 14 -9.58 12.99 -1.74
CA CYS A 14 -8.88 14.29 -1.85
C CYS A 14 -7.79 14.32 -2.92
N ARG A 15 -7.63 13.24 -3.71
CA ARG A 15 -6.66 13.10 -4.80
C ARG A 15 -5.20 13.26 -4.38
N HIS A 16 -4.91 13.16 -3.09
CA HIS A 16 -3.55 13.25 -2.58
C HIS A 16 -2.73 12.01 -2.94
N PHE A 17 -1.47 12.24 -3.30
CA PHE A 17 -0.41 11.28 -3.56
C PHE A 17 0.93 11.91 -3.12
N PRO A 18 1.88 11.15 -2.54
CA PRO A 18 1.81 9.72 -2.23
C PRO A 18 0.93 9.40 -1.02
N LEU A 19 0.51 8.14 -0.92
CA LEU A 19 -0.16 7.57 0.25
C LEU A 19 0.88 6.87 1.13
N GLU A 20 0.52 6.57 2.37
CA GLU A 20 1.32 5.71 3.24
C GLU A 20 0.81 4.27 3.13
N LEU A 21 1.70 3.29 3.14
CA LEU A 21 1.36 1.86 3.09
C LEU A 21 1.86 1.17 4.35
N TYR A 22 0.95 0.55 5.10
CA TYR A 22 1.23 -0.27 6.26
C TYR A 22 0.97 -1.73 5.92
N VAL A 23 2.04 -2.51 5.85
CA VAL A 23 1.98 -3.93 5.44
C VAL A 23 1.83 -4.81 6.68
N ILE A 24 0.79 -5.64 6.70
CA ILE A 24 0.53 -6.62 7.75
C ILE A 24 0.93 -8.01 7.26
N GLU A 25 0.60 -8.38 6.04
CA GLU A 25 0.91 -9.70 5.52
C GLU A 25 1.26 -9.60 4.04
N THR A 26 2.25 -10.39 3.63
CA THR A 26 2.67 -10.52 2.24
C THR A 26 2.66 -11.97 1.80
N ARG A 27 2.55 -12.17 0.49
CA ARG A 27 2.69 -13.48 -0.15
C ARG A 27 3.62 -13.36 -1.35
N GLU A 28 4.49 -14.34 -1.51
CA GLU A 28 5.35 -14.47 -2.68
C GLU A 28 4.74 -15.43 -3.70
N TYR A 29 4.89 -15.09 -4.98
CA TYR A 29 4.40 -15.83 -6.12
C TYR A 29 5.59 -16.17 -7.05
N PRO A 30 6.40 -17.18 -6.70
CA PRO A 30 7.62 -17.54 -7.42
C PRO A 30 7.36 -17.98 -8.87
N GLU A 31 6.18 -18.51 -9.17
CA GLU A 31 5.79 -18.94 -10.51
C GLU A 31 5.75 -17.79 -11.53
N ARG A 32 5.75 -16.52 -11.08
CA ARG A 32 5.76 -15.33 -11.93
C ARG A 32 7.15 -14.93 -12.41
N GLU A 33 8.22 -15.53 -11.88
CA GLU A 33 9.60 -15.10 -12.09
C GLU A 33 9.96 -15.00 -13.58
N GLU A 34 9.64 -16.03 -14.36
CA GLU A 34 9.96 -16.08 -15.80
C GLU A 34 9.25 -14.97 -16.58
N GLN A 35 7.99 -14.70 -16.26
CA GLN A 35 7.24 -13.61 -16.88
C GLN A 35 7.83 -12.25 -16.52
N ILE A 36 8.26 -12.08 -15.27
CA ILE A 36 8.87 -10.82 -14.81
C ILE A 36 10.24 -10.61 -15.46
N LYS A 37 11.06 -11.66 -15.62
CA LYS A 37 12.34 -11.56 -16.34
C LYS A 37 12.16 -11.04 -17.76
N LYS A 38 11.20 -11.62 -18.51
CA LYS A 38 10.86 -11.14 -19.86
C LYS A 38 10.39 -9.69 -19.88
N LEU A 39 9.64 -9.25 -18.85
CA LEU A 39 9.26 -7.84 -18.72
C LEU A 39 10.49 -6.95 -18.50
N LEU A 40 11.44 -7.38 -17.68
CA LEU A 40 12.65 -6.62 -17.35
C LEU A 40 13.69 -6.59 -18.48
N GLU A 41 13.63 -7.52 -19.43
CA GLU A 41 14.38 -7.46 -20.69
C GLU A 41 13.83 -6.37 -21.62
N GLN A 42 12.52 -6.10 -21.55
CA GLN A 42 11.84 -5.10 -22.39
C GLN A 42 11.82 -3.71 -21.75
N TYR A 43 11.76 -3.63 -20.42
CA TYR A 43 11.62 -2.39 -19.68
C TYR A 43 12.67 -2.30 -18.57
N GLU A 44 13.53 -1.30 -18.66
CA GLU A 44 14.58 -1.08 -17.67
C GLU A 44 14.01 -0.56 -16.34
N PRO A 45 14.45 -1.10 -15.18
CA PRO A 45 14.14 -0.53 -13.88
C PRO A 45 14.64 0.91 -13.68
N PRO A 46 14.02 1.69 -12.76
CA PRO A 46 12.85 1.34 -11.97
C PRO A 46 11.58 1.32 -12.80
N LEU A 47 10.70 0.37 -12.47
CA LEU A 47 9.40 0.24 -13.12
C LEU A 47 8.33 1.20 -12.56
N CYS A 48 8.56 1.78 -11.38
CA CYS A 48 7.70 2.82 -10.82
C CYS A 48 8.11 4.19 -11.40
N GLU A 49 7.16 5.09 -11.59
CA GLU A 49 7.36 6.39 -12.22
C GLU A 49 7.63 7.50 -11.20
N LEU A 50 6.85 7.56 -10.11
CA LEU A 50 6.89 8.67 -9.16
C LEU A 50 7.45 8.26 -7.80
N TYR A 51 7.09 7.07 -7.30
CA TYR A 51 7.42 6.61 -5.96
C TYR A 51 7.54 5.09 -5.87
N CYS A 52 8.66 4.60 -5.31
CA CYS A 52 8.86 3.20 -5.01
C CYS A 52 8.33 2.87 -3.61
N TYR A 53 7.13 2.31 -3.51
CA TYR A 53 6.54 1.92 -2.22
C TYR A 53 7.25 0.75 -1.54
N ARG A 54 8.06 -0.03 -2.25
CA ARG A 54 8.89 -1.06 -1.60
C ARG A 54 10.08 -0.46 -0.87
N LEU A 55 10.68 0.60 -1.41
CA LEU A 55 11.81 1.30 -0.81
C LEU A 55 11.39 2.49 0.06
N GLN A 56 10.14 2.96 -0.07
CA GLN A 56 9.61 4.17 0.57
C GLN A 56 10.35 5.45 0.13
N GLN A 57 10.56 5.60 -1.18
CA GLN A 57 11.34 6.71 -1.75
C GLN A 57 10.74 7.23 -3.07
N PRO A 58 10.78 8.56 -3.34
CA PRO A 58 10.43 9.09 -4.65
C PRO A 58 11.46 8.65 -5.71
N ILE A 59 11.00 8.41 -6.92
CA ILE A 59 11.85 8.04 -8.06
C ILE A 59 12.57 9.27 -8.65
N GLY A 60 12.11 10.51 -8.38
CA GLY A 60 12.59 11.78 -8.96
C GLY A 60 14.08 12.14 -8.72
N GLN A 61 14.42 13.43 -8.70
CA GLN A 61 15.73 14.07 -8.99
C GLN A 61 17.09 13.43 -8.53
N SER A 62 17.15 12.34 -7.78
CA SER A 62 18.35 11.49 -7.62
C SER A 62 18.25 10.16 -8.39
N ILE A 63 17.81 10.24 -9.66
CA ILE A 63 17.54 9.07 -10.52
C ILE A 63 18.76 8.19 -10.78
N GLU A 64 19.99 8.68 -10.65
CA GLU A 64 21.17 7.88 -11.02
C GLU A 64 21.51 6.81 -9.98
N GLN A 65 21.56 7.19 -8.69
CA GLN A 65 21.99 6.28 -7.63
C GLN A 65 20.94 5.22 -7.31
N ALA A 66 19.66 5.60 -7.28
CA ALA A 66 18.58 4.65 -7.04
C ALA A 66 18.41 3.67 -8.21
N LYS A 67 18.65 4.10 -9.47
CA LYS A 67 18.57 3.23 -10.65
C LYS A 67 19.60 2.10 -10.59
N GLU A 68 20.85 2.45 -10.27
CA GLU A 68 21.94 1.48 -10.21
C GLU A 68 21.67 0.44 -9.11
N GLU A 69 21.31 0.88 -7.89
CA GLU A 69 20.98 -0.03 -6.80
C GLU A 69 19.78 -0.93 -7.13
N ILE A 70 18.73 -0.39 -7.76
CA ILE A 70 17.55 -1.15 -8.17
C ILE A 70 17.89 -2.21 -9.21
N ARG A 71 18.79 -1.88 -10.15
CA ARG A 71 19.24 -2.80 -11.20
C ARG A 71 20.17 -3.87 -10.62
N GLU A 72 21.22 -3.50 -9.90
CA GLU A 72 22.22 -4.42 -9.36
C GLU A 72 21.60 -5.47 -8.42
N LYS A 73 20.65 -5.03 -7.58
CA LYS A 73 20.03 -5.90 -6.57
C LYS A 73 18.76 -6.59 -7.08
N ASN A 74 18.42 -6.49 -8.36
CA ASN A 74 17.19 -7.04 -8.94
C ASN A 74 15.92 -6.66 -8.14
N LEU A 75 15.87 -5.44 -7.61
CA LEU A 75 14.83 -5.06 -6.64
C LEU A 75 13.42 -5.10 -7.25
N CYS A 76 13.28 -4.77 -8.54
CA CYS A 76 11.99 -4.84 -9.24
C CYS A 76 11.55 -6.29 -9.49
N LEU A 77 12.48 -7.23 -9.76
CA LEU A 77 12.16 -8.66 -9.92
C LEU A 77 11.53 -9.19 -8.63
N GLU A 78 12.24 -8.99 -7.51
CA GLU A 78 11.80 -9.42 -6.19
C GLU A 78 10.52 -8.68 -5.75
N CYS A 79 10.32 -7.42 -6.17
CA CYS A 79 9.15 -6.64 -5.82
C CYS A 79 7.89 -7.18 -6.50
N LEU A 80 8.00 -7.55 -7.78
CA LEU A 80 6.87 -8.01 -8.58
C LEU A 80 6.42 -9.43 -8.25
N LYS A 81 7.25 -10.23 -7.58
CA LYS A 81 6.87 -11.54 -7.02
C LYS A 81 6.03 -11.41 -5.75
N VAL A 82 6.06 -10.26 -5.06
CA VAL A 82 5.43 -10.10 -3.75
C VAL A 82 4.14 -9.28 -3.85
N GLU A 83 3.10 -9.77 -3.18
CA GLU A 83 1.84 -9.04 -2.98
C GLU A 83 1.57 -8.80 -1.51
N VAL A 84 1.05 -7.62 -1.19
CA VAL A 84 0.47 -7.31 0.11
C VAL A 84 -0.91 -7.99 0.18
N VAL A 85 -1.04 -8.99 1.05
CA VAL A 85 -2.27 -9.73 1.32
C VAL A 85 -3.18 -8.92 2.23
N THR A 86 -2.60 -8.48 3.35
CA THR A 86 -3.29 -7.70 4.38
C THR A 86 -2.48 -6.44 4.66
N GLY A 87 -3.15 -5.31 4.76
CA GLY A 87 -2.50 -4.04 5.06
C GLY A 87 -3.47 -2.88 5.13
N VAL A 88 -2.92 -1.67 5.30
CA VAL A 88 -3.68 -0.42 5.30
C VAL A 88 -3.00 0.60 4.41
N ILE A 89 -3.78 1.24 3.55
CA ILE A 89 -3.39 2.44 2.83
C ILE A 89 -3.88 3.65 3.62
N TYR A 90 -3.02 4.58 3.98
CA TYR A 90 -3.38 5.77 4.74
C TYR A 90 -3.09 7.05 3.95
N CYS A 91 -4.03 7.99 3.95
CA CYS A 91 -3.85 9.28 3.34
C CYS A 91 -3.36 10.31 4.38
N PRO A 92 -2.10 10.79 4.30
CA PRO A 92 -1.58 11.75 5.27
C PRO A 92 -2.28 13.11 5.19
N ASN A 93 -2.89 13.45 4.05
CA ASN A 93 -3.58 14.72 3.86
C ASN A 93 -4.96 14.79 4.53
N CYS A 94 -5.79 13.75 4.40
CA CYS A 94 -7.18 13.79 4.92
C CYS A 94 -7.45 12.84 6.10
N GLY A 95 -6.47 12.02 6.49
CA GLY A 95 -6.57 11.09 7.62
C GLY A 95 -7.39 9.83 7.32
N ARG A 96 -7.81 9.60 6.08
CA ARG A 96 -8.55 8.39 5.70
C ARG A 96 -7.64 7.20 5.54
N TRP A 97 -8.11 6.04 5.98
CA TRP A 97 -7.41 4.77 5.82
C TRP A 97 -8.26 3.81 4.99
N TYR A 98 -7.66 2.93 4.20
CA TYR A 98 -8.35 1.95 3.37
C TYR A 98 -7.74 0.57 3.61
N PRO A 99 -8.53 -0.46 3.96
CA PRO A 99 -8.00 -1.80 4.18
C PRO A 99 -7.61 -2.46 2.87
N ILE A 100 -6.53 -3.25 2.92
CA ILE A 100 -6.20 -4.28 1.95
C ILE A 100 -6.58 -5.62 2.59
N ILE A 101 -7.47 -6.37 1.94
CA ILE A 101 -7.97 -7.66 2.39
C ILE A 101 -7.88 -8.63 1.22
N ASP A 102 -7.29 -9.81 1.45
CA ASP A 102 -7.09 -10.83 0.41
C ASP A 102 -6.53 -10.24 -0.88
N GLU A 103 -5.48 -9.42 -0.74
CA GLU A 103 -4.78 -8.76 -1.83
C GLU A 103 -5.56 -7.65 -2.56
N ILE A 104 -6.79 -7.35 -2.13
CA ILE A 104 -7.67 -6.36 -2.75
C ILE A 104 -7.69 -5.06 -1.92
N PRO A 105 -7.20 -3.92 -2.47
CA PRO A 105 -7.33 -2.62 -1.82
C PRO A 105 -8.78 -2.11 -1.90
N ARG A 106 -9.47 -2.01 -0.77
CA ARG A 106 -10.87 -1.53 -0.70
C ARG A 106 -10.92 -0.02 -0.51
N MET A 107 -10.64 0.73 -1.59
CA MET A 107 -10.62 2.20 -1.60
C MET A 107 -12.01 2.81 -1.87
N LEU A 108 -13.01 2.42 -1.07
CA LEU A 108 -14.37 2.92 -1.20
C LEU A 108 -14.54 4.30 -0.54
N PRO A 109 -15.41 5.18 -1.09
CA PRO A 109 -15.90 6.38 -0.40
C PRO A 109 -16.54 6.06 0.96
N ASP A 110 -16.54 7.03 1.87
CA ASP A 110 -16.96 6.84 3.26
C ASP A 110 -18.40 6.29 3.37
N GLU A 111 -19.31 6.79 2.54
CA GLU A 111 -20.72 6.41 2.50
C GLU A 111 -20.98 4.97 2.06
N LEU A 112 -20.03 4.35 1.36
CA LEU A 112 -20.11 2.95 0.93
C LEU A 112 -19.40 2.00 1.91
N ARG A 113 -18.80 2.52 2.98
CA ARG A 113 -18.06 1.73 3.96
C ARG A 113 -18.95 1.28 5.10
N LYS A 114 -18.82 0.00 5.45
CA LYS A 114 -19.56 -0.62 6.55
C LYS A 114 -18.78 -0.46 7.85
N LYS A 115 -19.23 0.44 8.75
CA LYS A 115 -18.64 0.71 10.08
C LYS A 115 -18.26 -0.58 10.82
N GLY A 116 -19.16 -1.55 10.88
CA GLY A 116 -18.90 -2.82 11.56
C GLY A 116 -17.76 -3.66 10.96
N GLU A 117 -17.60 -3.68 9.63
CA GLU A 117 -16.46 -4.38 8.98
C GLU A 117 -15.14 -3.67 9.27
N ASP A 118 -15.14 -2.34 9.18
CA ASP A 118 -13.96 -1.51 9.43
C ASP A 118 -13.48 -1.61 10.88
N LEU A 119 -14.39 -1.50 11.86
CA LEU A 119 -14.05 -1.63 13.28
C LEU A 119 -13.53 -3.04 13.61
N ARG A 120 -14.11 -4.10 13.03
CA ARG A 120 -13.58 -5.46 13.20
C ARG A 120 -12.17 -5.62 12.64
N PHE A 121 -11.91 -5.04 11.46
CA PHE A 121 -10.57 -5.03 10.87
C PHE A 121 -9.57 -4.32 11.78
N LEU A 122 -9.91 -3.11 12.27
CA LEU A 122 -9.05 -2.35 13.17
C LEU A 122 -8.79 -3.10 14.48
N ARG A 123 -9.83 -3.70 15.11
CA ARG A 123 -9.65 -4.50 16.34
C ARG A 123 -8.74 -5.69 16.11
N LYS A 124 -8.84 -6.37 14.97
CA LYS A 124 -8.03 -7.55 14.64
C LYS A 124 -6.54 -7.22 14.49
N TYR A 125 -6.21 -6.03 14.00
CA TYR A 125 -4.83 -5.64 13.66
C TYR A 125 -4.32 -4.40 14.41
N ALA A 126 -4.95 -4.05 15.54
CA ALA A 126 -4.66 -2.83 16.28
C ALA A 126 -3.19 -2.76 16.76
N ASP A 127 -2.61 -3.90 17.12
CA ASP A 127 -1.22 -4.07 17.57
C ASP A 127 -0.18 -3.88 16.45
N ARG A 128 -0.61 -3.98 15.19
CA ARG A 128 0.25 -3.92 14.01
C ARG A 128 0.11 -2.60 13.23
N LEU A 129 -0.77 -1.71 13.69
CA LEU A 129 -1.10 -0.46 13.03
C LEU A 129 -0.75 0.73 13.94
N PRO A 130 -0.32 1.87 13.38
CA PRO A 130 -0.02 3.05 14.16
C PRO A 130 -1.28 3.64 14.78
N GLU A 131 -1.13 4.30 15.93
CA GLU A 131 -2.22 4.90 16.68
C GLU A 131 -3.03 5.93 15.87
N LYS A 132 -2.36 6.68 14.97
CA LYS A 132 -3.02 7.63 14.07
C LYS A 132 -4.08 7.00 13.16
N ILE A 133 -3.98 5.71 12.87
CA ILE A 133 -4.98 4.95 12.12
C ILE A 133 -6.01 4.35 13.09
N VAL A 134 -5.53 3.67 14.13
CA VAL A 134 -6.39 2.91 15.05
C VAL A 134 -7.34 3.83 15.83
N LYS A 135 -6.86 5.00 16.25
CA LYS A 135 -7.63 5.96 17.07
C LYS A 135 -7.96 7.27 16.36
N GLY A 136 -7.25 7.64 15.29
CA GLY A 136 -7.48 8.91 14.58
C GLY A 136 -7.95 8.76 13.13
N GLY A 137 -8.10 7.52 12.66
CA GLY A 137 -8.41 7.24 11.27
C GLY A 137 -9.84 7.60 10.89
N LYS A 138 -10.01 8.10 9.67
CA LYS A 138 -11.32 8.32 9.05
C LYS A 138 -11.68 7.21 8.06
N PRO A 139 -12.97 6.92 7.84
CA PRO A 139 -14.12 7.52 8.50
C PRO A 139 -14.35 6.97 9.91
N TRP A 140 -13.89 5.74 10.20
CA TRP A 140 -14.13 5.08 11.48
C TRP A 140 -12.80 4.72 12.16
N ASN A 141 -12.78 4.85 13.49
CA ASN A 141 -11.66 4.48 14.36
C ASN A 141 -12.18 3.87 15.67
N LEU A 142 -11.28 3.31 16.48
CA LEU A 142 -11.63 2.67 17.74
C LEU A 142 -11.88 3.64 18.90
N SER A 143 -11.49 4.92 18.78
CA SER A 143 -11.70 5.91 19.85
C SER A 143 -13.17 6.35 19.96
N GLU A 144 -13.90 6.33 18.84
CA GLU A 144 -15.32 6.66 18.77
C GLU A 144 -16.23 5.47 19.15
N SER A 145 -15.66 4.29 19.43
CA SER A 145 -16.44 3.07 19.72
C SER A 145 -16.85 2.92 21.20
N GLY A 146 -17.09 4.05 21.87
CA GLY A 146 -17.63 4.13 23.23
C GLY A 146 -19.17 4.09 23.32
N GLU A 147 -19.88 4.09 22.19
CA GLU A 147 -21.34 4.05 22.16
C GLU A 147 -21.81 3.13 21.02
N GLU A 148 -22.43 2.01 21.41
CA GLU A 148 -23.45 1.19 20.70
C GLU A 148 -23.29 -0.28 21.16
N GLU A 149 -24.04 -0.58 22.23
CA GLU A 149 -24.44 -1.94 22.66
C GLU A 149 -25.23 -2.68 21.56
#